data_AF-A0A3D6BLH3-F1
#
_entry.id   AF-A0A3D6BLH3-F1
#
_cell.length_a   1.000
_cell.length_b   1.000
_cell.length_c   1.000
_cell.angle_alpha   90.00
_cell.angle_beta   90.00
_cell.angle_gamma   90.00
#
_symmetry.space_group_name_H-M   'P 1'
#
loop_
_entity.id
_entity.type
_entity.pdbx_description
1 polymer ?
#
loop_
_entity_poly.entity_id
_entity_poly.type
_entity_poly.pdbx_seq_one_letter_code
_entity_poly.pdbx_strand_id
1 'polypeptide(L)' 'MSIIEKDLHKALKTYFGFSKFKGLQEEVIKSILSGNHTFVIMPTGGGKSLCYQLPALMQEGTAIIVS' A
#
# COMPACT_ATOMS: atom_id res chain seq x y z
N MET A 1 12.72 -0.56 14.79
CA MET A 1 12.28 -0.48 13.38
C MET A 1 12.09 -1.90 12.89
N SER A 2 10.85 -2.35 12.68
CA SER A 2 10.61 -3.69 12.13
C SER A 2 11.09 -3.73 10.68
N ILE A 3 11.53 -4.89 10.21
CA ILE A 3 12.03 -5.10 8.84
C ILE A 3 11.01 -4.63 7.79
N ILE A 4 9.70 -4.72 8.12
CA ILE A 4 8.56 -4.33 7.30
C ILE A 4 8.58 -2.83 6.93
N GLU A 5 8.96 -1.93 7.85
CA GLU A 5 8.93 -0.48 7.57
C GLU A 5 10.00 -0.03 6.58
N LYS A 6 11.21 -0.60 6.67
CA LYS A 6 12.29 -0.26 5.73
C LYS A 6 12.00 -0.78 4.31
N ASP A 7 11.23 -1.84 4.20
CA ASP A 7 10.88 -2.42 2.91
C ASP A 7 9.78 -1.62 2.18
N LEU A 8 8.84 -1.04 2.93
CA LEU A 8 7.68 -0.38 2.34
C LEU A 8 8.03 0.85 1.46
N HIS A 9 8.89 1.76 1.94
CA HIS A 9 9.33 2.92 1.15
C HIS A 9 10.23 2.51 -0.03
N LYS A 10 11.00 1.43 0.13
CA LYS A 10 11.80 0.86 -0.95
C LYS A 10 10.89 0.28 -2.04
N ALA A 11 9.89 -0.52 -1.67
CA ALA A 11 8.90 -1.07 -2.58
C ALA A 11 8.12 0.02 -3.31
N LEU A 12 7.70 1.08 -2.60
CA LEU A 12 7.09 2.27 -3.20
C LEU A 12 7.99 2.87 -4.29
N LYS A 13 9.29 3.03 -4.00
CA LYS A 13 10.25 3.58 -4.96
C LYS A 13 10.50 2.62 -6.13
N THR A 14 10.64 1.33 -5.86
CA THR A 14 10.94 0.30 -6.87
C THR A 14 9.79 0.11 -7.85
N TYR A 15 8.55 0.01 -7.36
CA TYR A 15 7.40 -0.30 -8.21
C TYR A 15 6.71 0.93 -8.79
N PHE A 16 6.70 2.06 -8.06
CA PHE A 16 5.95 3.25 -8.46
C PHE A 16 6.83 4.49 -8.67
N GLY A 17 8.12 4.44 -8.36
CA GLY A 17 9.03 5.57 -8.53
C GLY A 17 8.85 6.71 -7.52
N PHE A 18 7.88 6.63 -6.62
CA PHE A 18 7.60 7.66 -5.61
C PHE A 18 8.59 7.60 -4.45
N SER A 19 8.89 8.76 -3.86
CA SER A 19 9.79 8.90 -2.70
C SER A 19 9.05 9.07 -1.37
N LYS A 20 7.73 9.29 -1.41
CA LYS A 20 6.89 9.46 -0.23
C LYS A 20 5.45 9.09 -0.51
N PHE A 21 4.76 8.62 0.52
CA PHE A 21 3.31 8.45 0.52
C PHE A 21 2.58 9.79 0.61
N LYS A 22 1.32 9.82 0.17
CA LYS A 22 0.40 10.95 0.33
C LYS A 22 -0.59 10.64 1.45
N GLY A 23 -0.79 11.59 2.36
CA GLY A 23 -1.80 11.48 3.42
C GLY A 23 -1.72 10.14 4.17
N LEU A 24 -2.86 9.46 4.29
CA LEU A 24 -3.01 8.21 5.05
C LEU A 24 -2.59 6.94 4.30
N GLN A 25 -2.01 7.05 3.09
CA GLN A 25 -1.66 5.87 2.29
C GLN A 25 -0.76 4.88 3.04
N GLU A 26 0.25 5.39 3.75
CA GLU A 26 1.19 4.54 4.48
C GLU A 26 0.51 3.74 5.59
N GLU A 27 -0.39 4.39 6.34
CA GLU A 27 -1.15 3.74 7.43
C GLU A 27 -2.11 2.68 6.88
N VAL A 28 -2.81 2.98 5.79
CA VAL A 28 -3.69 2.03 5.12
C VAL A 28 -2.91 0.80 4.65
N ILE A 29 -1.76 1.01 4.00
CA ILE A 29 -0.93 -0.08 3.49
C ILE A 29 -0.37 -0.93 4.65
N LYS A 30 0.10 -0.30 5.72
CA LYS A 30 0.56 -1.01 6.93
C LYS A 30 -0.57 -1.85 7.54
N SER A 31 -1.80 -1.34 7.57
CA SER A 31 -2.97 -2.09 8.03
C SER A 31 -3.21 -3.35 7.18
N ILE A 32 -3.18 -3.21 5.85
CA ILE A 32 -3.39 -4.33 4.91
C ILE A 32 -2.27 -5.38 5.03
N LEU A 33 -1.00 -4.94 5.08
CA LEU A 33 0.15 -5.82 5.25
C LEU A 33 0.17 -6.55 6.60
N SER A 34 -0.52 -6.00 7.61
CA SER A 34 -0.69 -6.66 8.91
C SER A 34 -1.83 -7.69 8.91
N GLY A 35 -2.48 -7.92 7.77
CA GLY A 35 -3.59 -8.87 7.63
C GLY A 35 -4.96 -8.33 8.06
N ASN A 36 -5.10 -7.02 8.30
CA ASN A 36 -6.36 -6.43 8.75
C ASN A 36 -7.33 -6.17 7.60
N HIS A 37 -8.61 -6.48 7.81
CA HIS A 37 -9.68 -5.94 6.98
C HIS A 37 -9.75 -4.42 7.12
N THR A 38 -9.56 -3.71 6.02
CA THR A 38 -9.37 -2.26 6.04
C THR A 38 -10.41 -1.57 5.16
N PHE A 39 -11.21 -0.69 5.77
CA PHE A 39 -12.16 0.17 5.05
C PHE A 39 -11.57 1.56 4.83
N VAL A 40 -11.56 2.03 3.58
CA VAL A 40 -10.87 3.26 3.18
C VAL A 40 -11.81 4.19 2.44
N ILE A 41 -11.96 5.41 2.96
CA ILE A 41 -12.65 6.51 2.27
C ILE A 41 -11.61 7.54 1.86
N MET A 42 -11.45 7.74 0.56
CA MET A 42 -10.61 8.81 0.01
C MET A 42 -11.27 9.37 -1.25
N PRO A 43 -11.04 10.66 -1.59
CA PRO A 43 -11.57 11.25 -2.81
C PRO A 43 -10.95 10.63 -4.08
N THR A 44 -11.59 10.84 -5.22
CA THR A 44 -10.98 10.56 -6.54
C THR A 44 -9.67 11.33 -6.67
N GLY A 45 -8.63 10.71 -7.25
CA GLY A 45 -7.28 11.28 -7.30
C GLY A 45 -6.48 11.20 -5.99
N GLY A 46 -7.10 10.80 -4.87
CA GLY A 46 -6.43 10.62 -3.57
C GLY A 46 -5.43 9.45 -3.51
N GLY A 47 -5.34 8.65 -4.58
CA GLY A 47 -4.39 7.54 -4.66
C GLY A 47 -4.80 6.28 -3.90
N LYS A 48 -6.11 5.97 -3.84
CA LYS A 48 -6.66 4.72 -3.29
C LYS A 48 -6.06 3.48 -3.93
N SER A 49 -5.78 3.52 -5.23
CA SER A 49 -5.27 2.35 -5.97
C SER A 49 -3.91 1.88 -5.46
N LEU A 50 -3.03 2.82 -5.12
CA LEU A 50 -1.73 2.50 -4.52
C LEU A 50 -1.90 1.67 -3.24
N CYS A 51 -2.95 1.95 -2.45
CA CYS A 51 -3.19 1.31 -1.17
C CYS A 51 -3.42 -0.20 -1.26
N TYR A 52 -3.93 -0.72 -2.39
CA TYR A 52 -4.06 -2.17 -2.59
C TYR A 52 -3.04 -2.75 -3.58
N GLN A 53 -2.53 -1.94 -4.53
CA GLN A 53 -1.55 -2.40 -5.51
C GLN A 53 -0.17 -2.63 -4.88
N LEU A 54 0.29 -1.73 -4.01
CA LEU A 54 1.61 -1.91 -3.39
C LEU A 54 1.66 -3.14 -2.48
N PRO A 55 0.68 -3.40 -1.58
CA PRO A 55 0.63 -4.65 -0.83
C PRO A 55 0.57 -5.90 -1.71
N ALA A 56 -0.14 -5.84 -2.84
CA ALA A 56 -0.25 -6.97 -3.77
C ALA A 56 1.10 -7.34 -4.42
N LEU A 57 1.96 -6.37 -4.66
CA LEU A 57 3.31 -6.60 -5.21
C LEU A 57 4.35 -7.02 -4.14
N MET A 58 4.02 -6.85 -2.86
CA MET A 58 4.90 -7.17 -1.73
C MET A 58 4.62 -8.56 -1.14
N GLN A 59 3.49 -9.17 -1.46
CA GLN A 59 3.07 -10.47 -0.92
C GLN A 59 3.08 -11.53 -2.01
N GLU A 60 3.35 -12.78 -1.62
CA GLU A 60 3.14 -13.92 -2.50
C GLU A 60 1.64 -14.14 -2.77
N GLY A 61 1.32 -14.70 -3.92
CA GLY A 61 -0.06 -14.98 -4.33
C GLY A 61 -0.61 -13.99 -5.35
N THR A 62 -1.93 -13.81 -5.37
CA THR A 62 -2.62 -12.96 -6.37
C THR A 62 -3.70 -12.13 -5.68
N ALA A 63 -3.60 -10.81 -5.84
CA ALA A 63 -4.65 -9.90 -5.42
C ALA A 63 -5.79 -9.88 -6.44
N ILE A 64 -7.03 -10.01 -5.95
CA ILE A 64 -8.24 -9.91 -6.76
C ILE A 64 -8.85 -8.53 -6.53
N ILE A 65 -8.99 -7.75 -7.61
CA ILE A 65 -9.55 -6.40 -7.57
C ILE A 65 -10.86 -6.40 -8.36
N VAL A 66 -11.94 -6.02 -7.70
CA VAL A 66 -13.27 -5.89 -8.31
C VAL A 66 -13.55 -4.40 -8.50
N SER A 67 -13.93 -3.99 -9.71
CA SER A 67 -14.17 -2.58 -10.08
C SER A 67 -15.54 -2.38 -10.71
#